data_AF-A0A940UYZ7-F1
#
_entry.id   AF-A0A940UYZ7-F1
#
_cell.length_a   1.000
_cell.length_b   1.000
_cell.length_c   1.000
_cell.angle_alpha   90.00
_cell.angle_beta   90.00
_cell.angle_gamma   90.00
#
_symmetry.space_group_name_H-M   'P 1'
#
loop_
_entity.id
_entity.type
_entity.pdbx_description
1 polymer ?
#
loop_
_entity_poly.entity_id
_entity_poly.type
_entity_poly.pdbx_seq_one_letter_code
_entity_poly.pdbx_strand_id
1 'polypeptide(L)'
;MKKIVVLILGLVLLLCMVSPALAAKKDSAGPIVTGSNPYDYQRNTLVESKLIIRFNEAIQKGRLFTRINMQDSNGNVVGCTCEVKDNVLQVWPKKKLKYTSEYHVVVPAGAVKDASGNDLEKQYAMAFHTEGESTANGSITQEQEEASKSTHTIDIDTVMEGTLSNAEKSCLIALFQSFGIQVNNIRVNEIEENADEKPEETEEITDEVVTEEEVEYTDEAKEYSEFDLYLVEVGPQKILVIKAVREITALGLREAKDLVDGVERGPRIVKEGIASDEADQCSQWLEEQGATTLIVGHGESAD
;
A
#
# COMPACT_ATOMS: atom_id res chain seq x y z
N MET A 1 -62.43 -31.37 -14.46
CA MET A 1 -61.19 -30.79 -15.04
C MET A 1 -60.86 -29.42 -14.45
N LYS A 2 -61.73 -28.39 -14.54
CA LYS A 2 -61.44 -27.03 -14.02
C LYS A 2 -61.10 -26.97 -12.51
N LYS A 3 -61.75 -27.77 -11.66
CA LYS A 3 -61.48 -27.82 -10.20
C LYS A 3 -60.14 -28.47 -9.83
N ILE A 4 -59.64 -29.39 -10.66
CA ILE A 4 -58.35 -30.09 -10.44
C ILE A 4 -57.18 -29.19 -10.85
N VAL A 5 -57.34 -28.42 -11.93
CA VAL A 5 -56.33 -27.45 -12.40
C VAL A 5 -56.14 -26.31 -11.39
N VAL A 6 -57.22 -25.80 -10.77
CA VAL A 6 -57.12 -24.75 -9.74
C VAL A 6 -56.43 -25.24 -8.46
N LEU A 7 -56.64 -26.52 -8.10
CA LEU A 7 -56.05 -27.11 -6.89
C LEU A 7 -54.55 -27.42 -7.08
N ILE A 8 -54.15 -27.85 -8.28
CA ILE A 8 -52.74 -28.08 -8.63
C ILE A 8 -52.00 -26.73 -8.79
N LEU A 9 -52.62 -25.72 -9.42
CA LEU A 9 -51.99 -24.40 -9.55
C LEU A 9 -51.87 -23.68 -8.20
N GLY A 10 -52.84 -23.86 -7.30
CA GLY A 10 -52.78 -23.35 -5.93
C GLY A 10 -51.72 -24.05 -5.08
N LEU A 11 -51.52 -25.36 -5.25
CA LEU A 11 -50.49 -26.13 -4.54
C LEU A 11 -49.08 -25.79 -5.05
N VAL A 12 -48.91 -25.56 -6.36
CA VAL A 12 -47.63 -25.11 -6.94
C VAL A 12 -47.30 -23.68 -6.53
N LEU A 13 -48.29 -22.79 -6.39
CA LEU A 13 -48.09 -21.44 -5.88
C LEU A 13 -47.75 -21.42 -4.37
N LEU A 14 -48.29 -22.37 -3.61
CA LEU A 14 -47.99 -22.55 -2.17
C LEU A 14 -46.59 -23.16 -1.95
N LEU A 15 -46.10 -23.99 -2.88
CA LEU A 15 -44.74 -24.58 -2.84
C LEU A 15 -43.62 -23.62 -3.27
N CYS A 16 -43.92 -22.47 -3.87
CA CYS A 16 -42.92 -21.44 -4.18
C CYS A 16 -42.59 -20.50 -3.02
N MET A 17 -43.28 -20.59 -1.87
CA MET A 17 -43.16 -19.63 -0.76
C MET A 17 -42.41 -20.17 0.47
N VAL A 18 -41.73 -21.31 0.35
CA VAL A 18 -40.96 -21.91 1.45
C VAL A 18 -39.61 -22.42 0.96
N SER A 19 -38.89 -21.58 0.21
CA SER A 19 -37.43 -21.68 0.24
C SER A 19 -37.00 -21.06 1.57
N PRO A 20 -36.41 -21.80 2.52
CA PRO A 20 -35.60 -21.17 3.53
C PRO A 20 -34.49 -20.46 2.76
N ALA A 21 -34.56 -19.13 2.69
CA ALA A 21 -33.41 -18.32 2.34
C ALA A 21 -32.30 -18.83 3.27
N LEU A 22 -31.32 -19.51 2.69
CA LEU A 22 -30.14 -19.95 3.40
C LEU A 22 -29.58 -18.66 3.98
N ALA A 23 -29.81 -18.43 5.27
CA ALA A 23 -29.33 -17.25 5.96
C ALA A 23 -27.82 -17.40 5.94
N ALA A 24 -27.19 -16.85 4.90
CA ALA A 24 -25.75 -16.76 4.79
C ALA A 24 -25.26 -16.21 6.12
N LYS A 25 -24.36 -16.97 6.78
CA LYS A 25 -23.75 -16.56 8.05
C LYS A 25 -23.28 -15.12 7.85
N LYS A 26 -23.94 -14.18 8.53
CA LYS A 26 -23.69 -12.76 8.34
C LYS A 26 -22.22 -12.52 8.61
N ASP A 27 -21.50 -12.04 7.61
CA ASP A 27 -20.13 -11.62 7.78
C ASP A 27 -20.08 -10.57 8.90
N SER A 28 -19.17 -10.78 9.84
CA SER A 28 -19.01 -9.96 11.02
C SER A 28 -17.60 -9.39 11.13
N ALA A 29 -16.69 -9.78 10.22
CA ALA A 29 -15.34 -9.23 10.17
C ALA A 29 -15.33 -7.96 9.32
N GLY A 30 -14.54 -6.97 9.71
CA GLY A 30 -14.30 -5.78 8.91
C GLY A 30 -13.24 -6.01 7.83
N PRO A 31 -13.14 -5.11 6.85
CA PRO A 31 -12.09 -5.18 5.84
C PRO A 31 -10.71 -5.03 6.47
N ILE A 32 -9.76 -5.86 6.01
CA ILE A 32 -8.37 -5.95 6.47
C ILE A 32 -7.47 -5.45 5.35
N VAL A 33 -6.49 -4.61 5.69
CA VAL A 33 -5.47 -4.15 4.73
C VAL A 33 -4.54 -5.30 4.39
N THR A 34 -4.40 -5.62 3.11
CA THR A 34 -3.52 -6.67 2.59
C THR A 34 -2.23 -6.13 1.98
N GLY A 35 -2.16 -4.83 1.71
CA GLY A 35 -0.93 -4.19 1.26
C GLY A 35 -1.16 -2.79 0.71
N SER A 36 -0.06 -2.11 0.40
CA SER A 36 -0.10 -0.77 -0.17
C SER A 36 1.00 -0.53 -1.20
N ASN A 37 0.78 0.48 -2.03
CA ASN A 37 1.79 1.07 -2.90
C ASN A 37 1.67 2.59 -2.83
N PRO A 38 2.66 3.33 -2.31
CA PRO A 38 3.88 2.81 -1.70
C PRO A 38 3.63 1.82 -0.54
N TYR A 39 4.54 0.87 -0.36
CA TYR A 39 4.54 0.03 0.85
C TYR A 39 5.02 0.86 2.06
N ASP A 40 4.76 0.38 3.27
CA ASP A 40 5.10 1.13 4.48
C ASP A 40 6.61 1.40 4.56
N TYR A 41 6.98 2.64 4.84
CA TYR A 41 8.33 3.19 4.81
C TYR A 41 9.07 3.14 3.46
N GLN A 42 8.36 2.91 2.34
CA GLN A 42 8.99 2.88 1.01
C GLN A 42 9.77 4.17 0.72
N ARG A 43 10.98 4.02 0.18
CA ARG A 43 11.81 5.13 -0.31
C ARG A 43 11.63 5.36 -1.81
N ASN A 44 12.04 6.53 -2.28
CA ASN A 44 11.99 6.91 -3.69
C ASN A 44 10.60 6.86 -4.32
N THR A 45 9.58 7.28 -3.57
CA THR A 45 8.22 7.42 -4.09
C THR A 45 8.13 8.69 -4.95
N LEU A 46 7.56 8.57 -6.16
CA LEU A 46 7.38 9.73 -7.04
C LEU A 46 6.45 10.77 -6.39
N VAL A 47 6.84 12.04 -6.43
CA VAL A 47 6.10 13.14 -5.78
C VAL A 47 4.67 13.37 -6.30
N GLU A 48 4.34 12.83 -7.48
CA GLU A 48 3.02 12.92 -8.12
C GLU A 48 2.30 11.57 -8.23
N SER A 49 2.85 10.52 -7.60
CA SER A 49 2.25 9.19 -7.66
C SER A 49 0.90 9.13 -6.93
N LYS A 50 -0.01 8.32 -7.50
CA LYS A 50 -1.21 7.88 -6.80
C LYS A 50 -0.82 6.79 -5.80
N LEU A 51 -1.38 6.85 -4.60
CA LEU A 51 -1.22 5.81 -3.59
C LEU A 51 -2.38 4.83 -3.65
N ILE A 52 -2.09 3.58 -3.35
CA ILE A 52 -3.00 2.43 -3.44
C ILE A 52 -2.95 1.69 -2.12
N ILE A 53 -4.10 1.45 -1.50
CA ILE A 53 -4.25 0.56 -0.34
C ILE A 53 -5.22 -0.54 -0.75
N ARG A 54 -4.81 -1.80 -0.61
CA ARG A 54 -5.59 -2.98 -0.95
C ARG A 54 -6.17 -3.61 0.31
N PHE A 55 -7.39 -4.11 0.19
CA PHE A 55 -8.08 -4.84 1.23
C PHE A 55 -8.33 -6.28 0.78
N ASN A 56 -8.53 -7.18 1.75
CA ASN A 56 -8.89 -8.59 1.53
C ASN A 56 -10.27 -8.75 0.85
N GLU A 57 -11.06 -7.67 0.79
CA GLU A 57 -12.44 -7.69 0.30
C GLU A 57 -12.88 -6.33 -0.25
N ALA A 58 -14.01 -6.33 -0.96
CA ALA A 58 -14.61 -5.13 -1.51
C ALA A 58 -15.01 -4.14 -0.40
N ILE A 59 -14.61 -2.88 -0.54
CA ILE A 59 -14.86 -1.84 0.44
C ILE A 59 -15.89 -0.82 -0.05
N GLN A 60 -16.47 -0.11 0.91
CA GLN A 60 -17.37 1.03 0.74
C GLN A 60 -16.92 2.17 1.65
N LYS A 61 -17.37 3.39 1.34
CA LYS A 61 -17.10 4.56 2.17
C LYS A 61 -17.77 4.40 3.54
N GLY A 62 -16.97 4.44 4.59
CA GLY A 62 -17.40 4.41 5.98
C GLY A 62 -17.75 5.81 6.51
N ARG A 63 -18.15 5.88 7.79
CA ARG A 63 -18.54 7.13 8.46
C ARG A 63 -17.40 8.15 8.55
N LEU A 64 -16.16 7.68 8.65
CA LEU A 64 -14.98 8.54 8.80
C LEU A 64 -14.20 8.71 7.49
N PHE A 65 -14.78 8.37 6.33
CA PHE A 65 -14.08 8.42 5.04
C PHE A 65 -13.49 9.81 4.74
N THR A 66 -14.16 10.88 5.15
CA THR A 66 -13.68 12.27 4.97
C THR A 66 -12.54 12.67 5.92
N ARG A 67 -12.22 11.83 6.92
CA ARG A 67 -11.13 12.04 7.88
C ARG A 67 -9.83 11.34 7.48
N ILE A 68 -9.84 10.58 6.39
CA ILE A 68 -8.60 10.06 5.79
C ILE A 68 -7.72 11.26 5.46
N ASN A 69 -6.48 11.25 5.93
CA ASN A 69 -5.59 12.38 5.79
C ASN A 69 -4.17 11.95 5.46
N MET A 70 -3.41 12.94 4.97
CA MET A 70 -1.99 12.82 4.67
C MET A 70 -1.28 14.00 5.33
N GLN A 71 -0.15 13.72 5.97
CA GLN A 71 0.64 14.69 6.75
C GLN A 71 2.12 14.56 6.37
N ASP A 72 2.89 15.64 6.51
CA ASP A 72 4.35 15.58 6.46
C ASP A 72 4.93 15.11 7.81
N SER A 73 6.25 14.90 7.87
CA SER A 73 6.98 14.54 9.11
C SER A 73 6.82 15.54 10.26
N ASN A 74 6.41 16.77 9.97
CA ASN A 74 6.16 17.81 10.99
C ASN A 74 4.70 17.80 11.49
N GLY A 75 3.84 16.92 10.98
CA GLY A 75 2.42 16.86 11.28
C GLY A 75 1.58 17.90 10.54
N ASN A 76 2.14 18.60 9.54
CA ASN A 76 1.35 19.53 8.74
C ASN A 76 0.48 18.74 7.76
N VAL A 77 -0.81 19.09 7.71
CA VAL A 77 -1.76 18.44 6.80
C VAL A 77 -1.49 18.84 5.34
N VAL A 78 -1.00 17.88 4.56
CA VAL A 78 -0.95 17.93 3.09
C VAL A 78 -2.36 17.82 2.54
N GLY A 79 -3.16 16.93 3.15
CA GLY A 79 -4.50 16.59 2.72
C GLY A 79 -4.49 15.67 1.50
N CYS A 80 -5.55 14.89 1.36
CA CYS A 80 -5.71 13.97 0.23
C CYS A 80 -7.13 13.99 -0.34
N THR A 81 -7.24 13.51 -1.58
CA THR A 81 -8.47 13.10 -2.23
C THR A 81 -8.47 11.58 -2.25
N CYS A 82 -9.60 10.95 -1.91
CA CYS A 82 -9.69 9.50 -1.84
C CYS A 82 -10.84 8.96 -2.71
N GLU A 83 -10.61 7.85 -3.38
CA GLU A 83 -11.61 7.13 -4.18
C GLU A 83 -11.58 5.65 -3.83
N VAL A 84 -12.74 5.01 -3.78
CA VAL A 84 -12.87 3.56 -3.57
C VAL A 84 -13.19 2.91 -4.92
N LYS A 85 -12.42 1.89 -5.28
CA LYS A 85 -12.66 1.01 -6.43
C LYS A 85 -12.57 -0.44 -5.98
N ASP A 86 -13.73 -1.07 -5.82
CA ASP A 86 -13.85 -2.45 -5.34
C ASP A 86 -13.11 -2.66 -4.01
N ASN A 87 -12.07 -3.48 -3.94
CA ASN A 87 -11.24 -3.69 -2.74
C ASN A 87 -10.04 -2.74 -2.61
N VAL A 88 -10.01 -1.66 -3.39
CA VAL A 88 -8.88 -0.72 -3.45
C VAL A 88 -9.31 0.68 -3.05
N LEU A 89 -8.58 1.26 -2.09
CA LEU A 89 -8.61 2.68 -1.77
C LEU A 89 -7.48 3.39 -2.52
N GLN A 90 -7.85 4.28 -3.43
CA GLN A 90 -6.93 5.16 -4.15
C GLN A 90 -6.84 6.51 -3.44
N VAL A 91 -5.61 7.00 -3.21
CA VAL A 91 -5.35 8.24 -2.48
C VAL A 91 -4.44 9.14 -3.31
N TRP A 92 -4.83 10.41 -3.47
CA TRP A 92 -4.05 11.43 -4.16
C TRP A 92 -3.71 12.58 -3.21
N PRO A 93 -2.45 13.06 -3.16
CA PRO A 93 -2.12 14.29 -2.48
C PRO A 93 -2.91 15.48 -3.05
N LYS A 94 -3.41 16.36 -2.18
CA LYS A 94 -4.04 17.63 -2.61
C LYS A 94 -3.05 18.74 -2.87
N LYS A 95 -1.86 18.64 -2.28
CA LYS A 95 -0.74 19.57 -2.46
C LYS A 95 0.41 18.80 -3.06
N LYS A 96 1.25 19.49 -3.85
CA LYS A 96 2.48 18.92 -4.38
C LYS A 96 3.37 18.46 -3.22
N LEU A 97 3.82 17.21 -3.29
CA LEU A 97 4.77 16.67 -2.32
C LEU A 97 6.15 17.27 -2.57
N LYS A 98 6.91 17.46 -1.50
CA LYS A 98 8.30 17.91 -1.54
C LYS A 98 9.20 16.71 -1.81
N TYR A 99 10.32 16.94 -2.46
CA TYR A 99 11.38 15.94 -2.63
C TYR A 99 12.08 15.64 -1.30
N THR A 100 12.70 14.47 -1.21
CA THR A 100 13.50 14.02 -0.05
C THR A 100 12.75 14.22 1.27
N SER A 101 11.44 13.98 1.27
CA SER A 101 10.56 14.27 2.39
C SER A 101 9.72 13.05 2.75
N GLU A 102 9.49 12.87 4.05
CA GLU A 102 8.63 11.83 4.59
C GLU A 102 7.18 12.31 4.70
N TYR A 103 6.26 11.43 4.35
CA TYR A 103 4.83 11.65 4.44
C TYR A 103 4.12 10.46 5.08
N HIS A 104 3.10 10.75 5.87
CA HIS A 104 2.26 9.76 6.53
C HIS A 104 0.85 9.80 5.94
N VAL A 105 0.27 8.63 5.67
CA VAL A 105 -1.15 8.48 5.33
C VAL A 105 -1.84 7.77 6.47
N VAL A 106 -2.99 8.32 6.90
CA VAL A 106 -3.78 7.77 8.00
C VAL A 106 -5.20 7.50 7.52
N VAL A 107 -5.61 6.24 7.62
CA VAL A 107 -6.97 5.75 7.39
C VAL A 107 -7.56 5.35 8.75
N PRO A 108 -8.43 6.18 9.36
CA PRO A 108 -8.95 5.90 10.69
C PRO A 108 -9.91 4.69 10.70
N ALA A 109 -10.07 4.05 11.86
CA ALA A 109 -11.07 3.01 12.06
C ALA A 109 -12.49 3.49 11.65
N GLY A 110 -13.22 2.70 10.87
CA GLY A 110 -14.51 3.08 10.29
C GLY A 110 -14.46 4.14 9.17
N ALA A 111 -13.27 4.42 8.61
CA ALA A 111 -13.16 5.20 7.37
C ALA A 111 -13.68 4.43 6.16
N VAL A 112 -13.46 3.12 6.14
CA VAL A 112 -13.99 2.19 5.14
C VAL A 112 -14.74 1.07 5.85
N LYS A 113 -15.64 0.40 5.13
CA LYS A 113 -16.44 -0.72 5.60
C LYS A 113 -16.66 -1.72 4.47
N ASP A 114 -17.04 -2.94 4.77
CA ASP A 114 -17.40 -3.95 3.76
C ASP A 114 -18.84 -3.78 3.23
N ALA A 115 -19.29 -4.72 2.41
CA ALA A 115 -20.68 -4.79 1.93
C ALA A 115 -21.70 -5.20 3.02
N SER A 116 -21.24 -5.85 4.08
CA SER A 116 -22.04 -6.33 5.22
C SER A 116 -22.25 -5.25 6.30
N GLY A 117 -21.55 -4.12 6.18
CA GLY A 117 -21.57 -2.98 7.08
C GLY A 117 -20.54 -3.03 8.21
N ASN A 118 -19.59 -3.96 8.19
CA ASN A 118 -18.52 -4.04 9.18
C ASN A 118 -17.42 -3.02 8.85
N ASP A 119 -17.06 -2.21 9.83
CA ASP A 119 -16.05 -1.17 9.68
C ASP A 119 -14.63 -1.74 9.68
N LEU A 120 -13.69 -1.04 9.05
CA LEU A 120 -12.27 -1.21 9.33
C LEU A 120 -12.06 -1.06 10.84
N GLU A 121 -11.67 -2.15 11.50
CA GLU A 121 -11.69 -2.25 12.96
C GLU A 121 -10.63 -1.36 13.62
N LYS A 122 -9.43 -1.32 13.03
CA LYS A 122 -8.27 -0.56 13.54
C LYS A 122 -7.84 0.50 12.54
N GLN A 123 -7.31 1.60 13.06
CA GLN A 123 -6.66 2.59 12.21
C GLN A 123 -5.50 1.94 11.44
N TYR A 124 -5.43 2.23 10.15
CA TYR A 124 -4.29 1.91 9.32
C TYR A 124 -3.48 3.18 9.07
N ALA A 125 -2.17 3.09 9.27
CA ALA A 125 -1.23 4.17 8.98
C ALA A 125 -0.07 3.60 8.17
N MET A 126 0.47 4.41 7.26
CA MET A 126 1.73 4.13 6.56
C MET A 126 2.56 5.40 6.48
N ALA A 127 3.87 5.24 6.35
CA ALA A 127 4.80 6.28 5.96
C ALA A 127 5.42 5.97 4.59
N PHE A 128 5.92 6.99 3.89
CA PHE A 128 6.77 6.82 2.72
C PHE A 128 7.66 8.04 2.52
N HIS A 129 8.79 7.84 1.85
CA HIS A 129 9.75 8.89 1.51
C HIS A 129 9.69 9.17 0.00
N THR A 130 9.64 10.45 -0.35
CA THR A 130 9.69 10.88 -1.75
C THR A 130 11.10 10.79 -2.31
N GLU A 131 11.17 10.67 -3.64
CA GLU A 131 12.43 10.73 -4.38
C GLU A 131 13.21 12.03 -4.14
N GLY A 132 14.52 11.98 -4.40
CA GLY A 132 15.37 13.16 -4.43
C GLY A 132 15.05 14.04 -5.63
N GLU A 133 15.30 15.35 -5.49
CA GLU A 133 15.20 16.26 -6.62
C GLU A 133 16.27 15.90 -7.66
N SER A 134 15.86 15.48 -8.84
CA SER A 134 16.79 15.22 -9.94
C SER A 134 17.40 16.54 -10.39
N THR A 135 18.65 16.78 -10.00
CA THR A 135 19.46 17.92 -10.48
C THR A 135 20.10 17.61 -11.82
N ALA A 136 19.38 16.97 -12.75
CA ALA A 136 19.79 16.88 -14.14
C ALA A 136 19.39 18.17 -14.89
N ASN A 137 19.96 19.31 -14.49
CA ASN A 137 19.90 20.52 -15.29
C ASN A 137 21.09 20.52 -16.26
N GLY A 138 20.87 20.00 -17.46
CA GLY A 138 21.58 20.49 -18.63
C GLY A 138 21.38 22.01 -18.71
N SER A 139 22.49 22.73 -18.65
CA SER A 139 22.57 24.20 -18.62
C SER A 139 21.69 24.85 -19.70
N ILE A 140 20.73 25.68 -19.31
CA ILE A 140 20.10 26.67 -20.21
C ILE A 140 20.21 28.03 -19.53
N THR A 141 21.11 28.85 -20.07
CA THR A 141 21.28 30.26 -19.74
C THR A 141 20.02 31.05 -20.08
N GLN A 142 19.73 32.03 -19.23
CA GLN A 142 18.66 33.00 -19.33
C GLN A 142 18.68 33.72 -20.69
N GLU A 143 17.61 33.62 -21.46
CA GLU A 143 17.04 34.74 -22.22
C GLU A 143 15.61 34.38 -22.72
N GLN A 144 14.67 35.28 -22.39
CA GLN A 144 13.32 35.43 -22.94
C GLN A 144 12.22 34.42 -22.57
N GLU A 145 11.50 34.82 -21.52
CA GLU A 145 10.04 34.72 -21.42
C GLU A 145 9.36 35.25 -22.70
N GLU A 146 8.79 34.35 -23.51
CA GLU A 146 7.55 34.49 -24.31
C GLU A 146 7.45 33.36 -25.36
N ALA A 147 6.64 32.33 -25.08
CA ALA A 147 5.75 31.65 -26.03
C ALA A 147 5.30 30.29 -25.47
N SER A 148 4.04 30.26 -25.06
CA SER A 148 3.26 29.07 -24.78
C SER A 148 3.38 28.02 -25.89
N LYS A 149 3.44 26.74 -25.47
CA LYS A 149 3.23 25.50 -26.25
C LYS A 149 4.52 24.82 -26.77
N SER A 150 5.14 23.98 -25.93
CA SER A 150 5.98 22.88 -26.42
C SER A 150 5.87 21.66 -25.49
N THR A 151 5.44 20.56 -26.09
CA THR A 151 5.35 19.20 -25.54
C THR A 151 6.73 18.67 -25.17
N HIS A 152 6.93 18.27 -23.92
CA HIS A 152 8.14 17.56 -23.49
C HIS A 152 7.99 16.07 -23.84
N THR A 153 8.71 15.63 -24.87
CA THR A 153 8.78 14.23 -25.31
C THR A 153 9.82 13.52 -24.46
N ILE A 154 9.46 12.39 -23.84
CA ILE A 154 10.40 11.53 -23.09
C ILE A 154 10.77 10.37 -24.03
N ASP A 155 12.04 10.33 -24.44
CA ASP A 155 12.62 9.16 -25.11
C ASP A 155 12.94 8.10 -24.04
N ILE A 156 12.35 6.92 -24.15
CA ILE A 156 12.61 5.78 -23.26
C ILE A 156 13.13 4.64 -24.12
N ASP A 157 14.42 4.34 -24.01
CA ASP A 157 15.00 3.08 -24.48
C ASP A 157 14.74 2.02 -23.42
N THR A 158 13.95 0.99 -23.77
CA THR A 158 13.79 -0.22 -22.95
C THR A 158 14.15 -1.45 -23.77
N VAL A 159 15.11 -2.19 -23.23
CA VAL A 159 15.58 -3.52 -23.60
C VAL A 159 14.42 -4.52 -23.59
N MET A 160 14.03 -5.02 -24.76
CA MET A 160 13.46 -6.36 -24.95
C MET A 160 13.68 -6.76 -26.41
N GLU A 161 14.29 -7.92 -26.64
CA GLU A 161 14.40 -8.53 -27.97
C GLU A 161 13.00 -8.95 -28.44
N GLY A 162 12.47 -8.25 -29.44
CA GLY A 162 11.19 -8.59 -30.06
C GLY A 162 10.67 -7.51 -30.99
N THR A 163 10.46 -7.86 -32.25
CA THR A 163 9.85 -6.96 -33.25
C THR A 163 8.34 -6.85 -33.00
N LEU A 164 7.91 -5.82 -32.26
CA LEU A 164 6.48 -5.50 -32.12
C LEU A 164 5.89 -5.04 -33.46
N SER A 165 4.78 -5.65 -33.87
CA SER A 165 4.02 -5.26 -35.06
C SER A 165 3.38 -3.87 -34.90
N ASN A 166 3.03 -3.23 -36.01
CA ASN A 166 2.40 -1.90 -35.98
C ASN A 166 1.05 -1.89 -35.24
N ALA A 167 0.35 -3.03 -35.20
CA ALA A 167 -0.90 -3.17 -34.45
C ALA A 167 -0.65 -3.21 -32.93
N GLU A 168 0.40 -3.90 -32.48
CA GLU A 168 0.77 -3.98 -31.07
C GLU A 168 1.32 -2.64 -30.56
N LYS A 169 2.10 -1.94 -31.38
CA LYS A 169 2.54 -0.56 -31.10
C LYS A 169 1.36 0.39 -30.92
N SER A 170 0.35 0.30 -31.79
CA SER A 170 -0.87 1.12 -31.70
C SER A 170 -1.70 0.80 -30.44
N CYS A 171 -1.81 -0.49 -30.08
CA CYS A 171 -2.50 -0.91 -28.87
C CYS A 171 -1.80 -0.43 -27.59
N LEU A 172 -0.47 -0.52 -27.54
CA LEU A 172 0.33 0.00 -26.43
C LEU A 172 0.16 1.51 -26.27
N ILE A 173 0.23 2.27 -27.37
CA ILE A 173 -0.01 3.72 -27.35
C ILE A 173 -1.39 4.04 -26.76
N ALA A 174 -2.43 3.32 -27.17
CA ALA A 174 -3.79 3.52 -26.64
C ALA A 174 -3.90 3.15 -25.14
N LEU A 175 -3.19 2.11 -24.70
CA LEU A 175 -3.16 1.67 -23.31
C LEU A 175 -2.51 2.75 -22.42
N PHE A 176 -1.37 3.31 -22.85
CA PHE A 176 -0.71 4.43 -22.16
C PHE A 176 -1.56 5.71 -22.13
N GLN A 177 -2.27 6.01 -23.21
CA GLN A 177 -3.19 7.16 -23.26
C GLN A 177 -4.38 7.01 -22.30
N SER A 178 -4.86 5.78 -22.06
CA SER A 178 -5.92 5.53 -21.06
C SER A 178 -5.45 5.81 -19.62
N PHE A 179 -4.14 5.71 -19.38
CA PHE A 179 -3.50 6.10 -18.11
C PHE A 179 -3.07 7.57 -18.07
N GLY A 180 -3.43 8.36 -19.08
CA GLY A 180 -3.17 9.81 -19.13
C GLY A 180 -1.78 10.20 -19.66
N ILE A 181 -1.03 9.26 -20.26
CA ILE A 181 0.30 9.50 -20.82
C ILE A 181 0.19 9.63 -22.35
N GLN A 182 0.61 10.77 -22.93
CA GLN A 182 0.60 10.96 -24.38
C GLN A 182 1.90 10.48 -25.02
N VAL A 183 1.84 9.37 -25.77
CA VAL A 183 2.96 8.81 -26.55
C VAL A 183 2.64 8.95 -28.04
N ASN A 184 3.49 9.62 -28.82
CA ASN A 184 3.21 9.96 -30.22
C ASN A 184 3.91 9.05 -31.26
N ASN A 185 5.05 8.44 -30.94
CA ASN A 185 5.77 7.55 -31.86
C ASN A 185 6.71 6.60 -31.09
N ILE A 186 6.81 5.35 -31.53
CA ILE A 186 7.72 4.33 -30.98
C ILE A 186 8.71 3.92 -32.09
N ARG A 187 10.02 4.03 -31.86
CA ARG A 187 11.08 3.58 -32.79
C ARG A 187 11.68 2.27 -32.27
N VAL A 188 12.01 1.36 -33.18
CA VAL A 188 12.75 0.12 -32.88
C VAL A 188 13.95 0.13 -33.82
N ASN A 189 15.16 -0.01 -33.28
CA ASN A 189 16.36 -0.10 -34.10
C ASN A 189 16.55 -1.54 -34.56
N GLU A 190 16.72 -1.74 -35.86
CA GLU A 190 17.13 -3.02 -36.44
C GLU A 190 18.62 -3.23 -36.14
N ILE A 191 18.95 -4.36 -35.49
CA ILE A 191 20.33 -4.83 -35.39
C ILE A 191 20.54 -5.81 -36.54
N GLU A 192 21.52 -5.53 -37.40
CA GLU A 192 21.90 -6.45 -38.46
C GLU A 192 22.44 -7.76 -37.86
N GLU A 193 21.75 -8.84 -38.18
CA GLU A 193 22.09 -10.23 -37.97
C GLU A 193 23.48 -10.54 -38.57
N ASN A 194 24.43 -10.98 -37.75
CA ASN A 194 25.57 -11.76 -38.23
C ASN A 194 25.49 -13.17 -37.65
N ALA A 195 25.53 -14.11 -38.58
CA ALA A 195 25.35 -15.54 -38.44
C ALA A 195 26.48 -16.25 -37.67
N ASP A 196 26.21 -17.53 -37.40
CA ASP A 196 27.03 -18.57 -36.73
C ASP A 196 27.02 -18.47 -35.18
N GLU A 197 26.53 -19.45 -34.41
CA GLU A 197 26.63 -20.91 -34.52
C GLU A 197 25.39 -21.66 -33.96
N LYS A 198 25.31 -22.95 -34.33
CA LYS A 198 24.22 -23.93 -34.29
C LYS A 198 24.04 -24.65 -32.90
N PRO A 199 22.87 -25.28 -32.60
CA PRO A 199 22.43 -25.71 -31.25
C PRO A 199 22.56 -27.23 -30.99
N GLU A 200 22.46 -27.64 -29.72
CA GLU A 200 22.14 -29.03 -29.26
C GLU A 200 21.27 -28.94 -27.98
N GLU A 201 19.97 -29.26 -28.05
CA GLU A 201 19.27 -30.51 -27.65
C GLU A 201 19.21 -30.76 -26.13
N THR A 202 18.07 -30.48 -25.47
CA THR A 202 16.95 -31.39 -25.10
C THR A 202 17.33 -32.62 -24.28
N GLU A 203 16.81 -32.74 -23.05
CA GLU A 203 16.18 -33.98 -22.58
C GLU A 203 14.99 -33.68 -21.65
N GLU A 204 13.95 -34.48 -21.86
CA GLU A 204 12.61 -34.55 -21.29
C GLU A 204 12.53 -35.86 -20.53
N ILE A 205 12.18 -35.91 -19.22
CA ILE A 205 11.63 -37.16 -18.65
C ILE A 205 10.71 -36.92 -17.42
N THR A 206 9.41 -37.09 -17.70
CA THR A 206 8.32 -37.82 -16.97
C THR A 206 7.72 -37.39 -15.63
N ASP A 207 6.39 -37.25 -15.70
CA ASP A 207 5.35 -37.36 -14.67
C ASP A 207 5.35 -38.70 -13.89
N GLU A 208 5.15 -38.66 -12.57
CA GLU A 208 4.30 -39.61 -11.84
C GLU A 208 3.75 -39.00 -10.52
N VAL A 209 2.60 -39.51 -10.07
CA VAL A 209 1.56 -38.88 -9.23
C VAL A 209 1.70 -39.23 -7.73
N VAL A 210 1.02 -38.42 -6.89
CA VAL A 210 0.45 -38.67 -5.54
C VAL A 210 1.35 -38.34 -4.32
N THR A 211 1.01 -37.30 -3.54
CA THR A 211 0.27 -37.32 -2.25
C THR A 211 0.46 -36.00 -1.50
N GLU A 212 -0.62 -35.55 -0.85
CA GLU A 212 -0.72 -34.42 0.06
C GLU A 212 0.24 -34.57 1.27
N GLU A 213 1.12 -33.60 1.52
CA GLU A 213 1.60 -33.24 2.87
C GLU A 213 2.31 -31.87 2.85
N GLU A 214 1.81 -30.99 3.72
CA GLU A 214 2.45 -29.86 4.42
C GLU A 214 3.79 -29.30 3.87
N VAL A 215 3.73 -28.10 3.29
CA VAL A 215 4.94 -27.33 2.96
C VAL A 215 4.95 -26.07 3.81
N GLU A 216 5.81 -26.09 4.82
CA GLU A 216 6.26 -24.93 5.59
C GLU A 216 6.81 -23.85 4.65
N TYR A 217 6.34 -22.61 4.82
CA TYR A 217 6.94 -21.45 4.19
C TYR A 217 8.10 -20.98 5.06
N THR A 218 9.32 -21.34 4.67
CA THR A 218 10.51 -20.64 5.12
C THR A 218 10.56 -19.29 4.41
N ASP A 219 10.09 -18.25 5.10
CA ASP A 219 10.35 -16.86 4.73
C ASP A 219 11.88 -16.68 4.60
N GLU A 220 12.30 -16.17 3.45
CA GLU A 220 13.68 -15.72 3.24
C GLU A 220 13.91 -14.49 4.12
N ALA A 221 14.35 -14.76 5.35
CA ALA A 221 14.81 -13.79 6.31
C ALA A 221 16.00 -13.03 5.71
N LYS A 222 15.74 -11.82 5.21
CA LYS A 222 16.75 -10.78 5.27
C LYS A 222 17.10 -10.61 6.74
N GLU A 223 18.33 -10.95 7.12
CA GLU A 223 18.84 -10.72 8.47
C GLU A 223 18.82 -9.21 8.74
N TYR A 224 17.77 -8.76 9.41
CA TYR A 224 17.73 -7.44 10.04
C TYR A 224 18.42 -7.59 11.40
N SER A 225 19.60 -7.00 11.56
CA SER A 225 20.34 -6.97 12.83
C SER A 225 19.91 -5.82 13.74
N GLU A 226 19.24 -4.81 13.18
CA GLU A 226 18.84 -3.57 13.87
C GLU A 226 17.35 -3.28 13.68
N PHE A 227 16.67 -2.98 14.78
CA PHE A 227 15.25 -2.66 14.82
C PHE A 227 15.04 -1.31 15.49
N ASP A 228 14.06 -0.55 14.99
CA ASP A 228 13.60 0.68 15.60
C ASP A 228 12.22 0.48 16.20
N LEU A 229 12.02 1.02 17.42
CA LEU A 229 10.77 0.95 18.15
C LEU A 229 10.02 2.27 18.05
N TYR A 230 8.85 2.24 17.41
CA TYR A 230 7.94 3.38 17.27
C TYR A 230 6.77 3.27 18.25
N LEU A 231 6.41 4.41 18.85
CA LEU A 231 5.18 4.61 19.63
C LEU A 231 4.11 5.21 18.71
N VAL A 232 3.07 4.43 18.42
CA VAL A 232 2.01 4.75 17.46
C VAL A 232 0.78 5.35 18.14
N GLU A 233 0.40 4.81 19.31
CA GLU A 233 -0.75 5.30 20.07
C GLU A 233 -0.47 5.23 21.56
N VAL A 234 -0.98 6.22 22.29
CA VAL A 234 -0.89 6.30 23.74
C VAL A 234 -2.32 6.26 24.25
N GLY A 235 -2.73 5.10 24.75
CA GLY A 235 -4.10 4.86 25.23
C GLY A 235 -4.45 5.72 26.45
N PRO A 236 -5.54 5.39 27.17
CA PRO A 236 -6.06 6.23 28.26
C PRO A 236 -5.08 6.37 29.45
N GLN A 237 -4.07 5.51 29.55
CA GLN A 237 -3.13 5.41 30.66
C GLN A 237 -1.82 6.19 30.40
N LYS A 238 -1.91 7.42 29.86
CA LYS A 238 -0.76 8.25 29.46
C LYS A 238 0.35 8.38 30.52
N ILE A 239 -0.01 8.53 31.79
CA ILE A 239 0.99 8.67 32.88
C ILE A 239 1.84 7.41 33.04
N LEU A 240 1.28 6.23 32.82
CA LEU A 240 2.00 4.96 32.91
C LEU A 240 2.91 4.76 31.70
N VAL A 241 2.43 5.10 30.50
CA VAL A 241 3.26 5.09 29.28
C VAL A 241 4.45 6.06 29.41
N ILE A 242 4.26 7.28 29.96
CA ILE A 242 5.38 8.21 30.21
C ILE A 242 6.42 7.63 31.18
N LYS A 243 5.99 6.84 32.18
CA LYS A 243 6.93 6.17 33.08
C LYS A 243 7.71 5.07 32.37
N ALA A 244 7.03 4.22 31.61
CA ALA A 244 7.67 3.15 30.83
C ALA A 244 8.65 3.71 29.79
N VAL A 245 8.27 4.76 29.04
CA VAL A 245 9.17 5.44 28.09
C VAL A 245 10.41 5.97 28.80
N ARG A 246 10.29 6.53 30.01
CA ARG A 246 11.45 6.99 30.80
C ARG A 246 12.35 5.86 31.26
N GLU A 247 11.79 4.70 31.59
CA GLU A 247 12.56 3.53 32.00
C GLU A 247 13.35 2.94 30.83
N ILE A 248 12.74 2.90 29.64
CA ILE A 248 13.37 2.37 28.41
C ILE A 248 14.45 3.32 27.87
N THR A 249 14.17 4.63 27.85
CA THR A 249 15.01 5.63 27.15
C THR A 249 15.91 6.45 28.07
N ALA A 250 15.73 6.34 29.40
CA ALA A 250 16.40 7.16 30.42
C ALA A 250 16.24 8.69 30.23
N LEU A 251 15.27 9.14 29.43
CA LEU A 251 15.00 10.56 29.17
C LEU A 251 14.41 11.28 30.40
N GLY A 252 14.60 12.61 30.44
CA GLY A 252 14.02 13.47 31.47
C GLY A 252 12.49 13.47 31.43
N LEU A 253 11.83 13.83 32.56
CA LEU A 253 10.36 13.86 32.63
C LEU A 253 9.73 14.78 31.56
N ARG A 254 10.42 15.87 31.22
CA ARG A 254 9.99 16.80 30.18
C ARG A 254 10.07 16.15 28.79
N GLU A 255 11.19 15.53 28.46
CA GLU A 255 11.45 14.92 27.14
C GLU A 255 10.54 13.73 26.89
N ALA A 256 10.38 12.84 27.88
CA ALA A 256 9.48 11.70 27.75
C ALA A 256 8.01 12.12 27.62
N LYS A 257 7.61 13.18 28.32
CA LYS A 257 6.28 13.77 28.15
C LYS A 257 6.11 14.34 26.75
N ASP A 258 7.09 15.10 26.25
CA ASP A 258 7.04 15.71 24.93
C ASP A 258 7.03 14.64 23.81
N LEU A 259 7.73 13.51 23.99
CA LEU A 259 7.71 12.36 23.09
C LEU A 259 6.32 11.71 23.06
N VAL A 260 5.76 11.39 24.23
CA VAL A 260 4.44 10.75 24.35
C VAL A 260 3.31 11.65 23.86
N ASP A 261 3.34 12.95 24.18
CA ASP A 261 2.37 13.92 23.66
C ASP A 261 2.56 14.15 22.14
N GLY A 262 3.79 13.97 21.65
CA GLY A 262 4.13 14.02 20.23
C GLY A 262 3.43 12.95 19.40
N VAL A 263 3.02 11.83 20.01
CA VAL A 263 2.33 10.72 19.34
C VAL A 263 0.98 11.16 18.77
N GLU A 264 0.32 12.15 19.38
CA GLU A 264 -0.92 12.73 18.84
C GLU A 264 -0.73 13.35 17.44
N ARG A 265 0.51 13.67 17.07
CA ARG A 265 0.88 14.23 15.76
C ARG A 265 1.45 13.17 14.80
N GLY A 266 1.56 11.91 15.21
CA GLY A 266 2.08 10.80 14.41
C GLY A 266 3.04 9.90 15.20
N PRO A 267 3.46 8.76 14.64
CA PRO A 267 4.37 7.84 15.32
C PRO A 267 5.66 8.52 15.79
N ARG A 268 6.17 8.10 16.96
CA ARG A 268 7.41 8.66 17.54
C ARG A 268 8.39 7.55 17.85
N ILE A 269 9.63 7.72 17.44
CA ILE A 269 10.68 6.76 17.75
C ILE A 269 10.99 6.83 19.25
N VAL A 270 10.93 5.68 19.90
CA VAL A 270 11.27 5.50 21.32
C VAL A 270 12.73 5.11 21.46
N LYS A 271 13.19 4.16 20.64
CA LYS A 271 14.56 3.66 20.67
C LYS A 271 14.96 3.16 19.28
N GLU A 272 16.17 3.48 18.86
CA GLU A 272 16.73 3.13 17.55
C GLU A 272 17.83 2.08 17.71
N GLY A 273 18.03 1.26 16.67
CA GLY A 273 19.16 0.33 16.58
C GLY A 273 19.22 -0.71 17.69
N ILE A 274 18.08 -1.27 18.08
CA ILE A 274 18.01 -2.31 19.12
C ILE A 274 17.94 -3.70 18.50
N ALA A 275 18.47 -4.70 19.22
CA ALA A 275 18.35 -6.10 18.84
C ALA A 275 16.88 -6.56 18.92
N SER A 276 16.50 -7.56 18.12
CA SER A 276 15.13 -8.10 18.06
C SER A 276 14.57 -8.42 19.46
N ASP A 277 15.35 -9.13 20.28
CA ASP A 277 14.93 -9.54 21.63
C ASP A 277 14.64 -8.33 22.55
N GLU A 278 15.39 -7.24 22.39
CA GLU A 278 15.16 -6.01 23.16
C GLU A 278 13.94 -5.24 22.63
N ALA A 279 13.74 -5.23 21.32
CA ALA A 279 12.60 -4.58 20.67
C ALA A 279 11.28 -5.19 21.13
N ASP A 280 11.21 -6.53 21.13
CA ASP A 280 10.02 -7.26 21.57
C ASP A 280 9.72 -7.04 23.05
N GLN A 281 10.75 -7.08 23.91
CA GLN A 281 10.59 -6.80 25.34
C GLN A 281 10.12 -5.36 25.61
N CYS A 282 10.68 -4.38 24.91
CA CYS A 282 10.28 -2.98 25.05
C CYS A 282 8.87 -2.73 24.51
N SER A 283 8.51 -3.35 23.38
CA SER A 283 7.16 -3.30 22.80
C SER A 283 6.14 -3.86 23.78
N GLN A 284 6.39 -5.08 24.29
CA GLN A 284 5.51 -5.75 25.24
C GLN A 284 5.33 -4.92 26.52
N TRP A 285 6.41 -4.35 27.06
CA TRP A 285 6.32 -3.49 28.25
C TRP A 285 5.45 -2.24 28.01
N LEU A 286 5.58 -1.60 26.85
CA LEU A 286 4.77 -0.43 26.49
C LEU A 286 3.31 -0.79 26.24
N GLU A 287 3.04 -1.94 25.62
CA GLU A 287 1.70 -2.46 25.37
C GLU A 287 0.94 -2.79 26.66
N GLU A 288 1.63 -3.38 27.66
CA GLU A 288 1.04 -3.63 28.98
C GLU A 288 0.61 -2.33 29.69
N GLN A 289 1.30 -1.22 29.44
CA GLN A 289 0.93 0.10 29.95
C GLN A 289 -0.15 0.81 29.11
N GLY A 290 -0.66 0.15 28.06
CA GLY A 290 -1.73 0.65 27.20
C GLY A 290 -1.26 1.56 26.06
N ALA A 291 -0.02 1.40 25.60
CA ALA A 291 0.44 1.99 24.35
C ALA A 291 0.36 1.00 23.18
N THR A 292 0.38 1.50 21.95
CA THR A 292 0.54 0.69 20.74
C THR A 292 1.89 1.03 20.14
N THR A 293 2.72 0.02 19.91
CA THR A 293 4.06 0.15 19.34
C THR A 293 4.16 -0.55 17.99
N LEU A 294 5.16 -0.16 17.19
CA LEU A 294 5.47 -0.73 15.89
C LEU A 294 6.99 -0.91 15.79
N ILE A 295 7.42 -2.12 15.47
CA ILE A 295 8.83 -2.47 15.29
C ILE A 295 9.13 -2.44 13.79
N VAL A 296 10.18 -1.71 13.39
CA VAL A 296 10.62 -1.62 11.99
C VAL A 296 12.06 -2.10 11.89
N GLY A 297 12.30 -3.13 11.08
CA GLY A 297 13.65 -3.63 10.79
C GLY A 297 14.36 -2.73 9.79
N HIS A 298 15.56 -2.26 10.13
CA HIS A 298 16.45 -1.54 9.21
C HIS A 298 17.50 -2.51 8.68
N GLY A 299 17.48 -2.72 7.36
CA GLY A 299 18.47 -3.57 6.70
C GLY A 299 19.74 -2.76 6.53
N GLU A 300 20.86 -3.28 7.04
CA GLU A 300 22.19 -2.69 6.86
C GLU A 300 22.42 -2.51 5.36
N SER A 301 22.47 -1.25 4.90
CA SER A 301 22.93 -0.95 3.55
C SER A 301 24.41 -1.26 3.53
N ALA A 302 24.79 -2.39 2.94
CA ALA A 302 26.18 -2.72 2.69
C ALA A 302 26.85 -1.57 1.94
N ASP A 303 27.73 -0.84 2.64
CA ASP A 303 28.64 0.17 2.10
C ASP A 303 29.66 -0.45 1.12
#